data_AF-X1PWF0-F1
#
_entry.id   AF-X1PWF0-F1
#
_cell.length_a   1.000
_cell.length_b   1.000
_cell.length_c   1.000
_cell.angle_alpha   90.00
_cell.angle_beta   90.00
_cell.angle_gamma   90.00
#
_symmetry.space_group_name_H-M   'P 1'
#
loop_
_entity.id
_entity.type
_entity.pdbx_description
1 polymer ?
#
loop_
_entity_poly.entity_id
_entity_poly.type
_entity_poly.pdbx_seq_one_letter_code
_entity_poly.pdbx_strand_id
1 'polypeptide(L)'
;MGKQHTAMSNRQAKRRFYQIATKAIEMGLLTIGERDTIRRHATRKRGNWARHLRNLCDYLDWKRDEGNGHCDTKRGSHIRQDATKRNSTR
;
A
#
# COMPACT_ATOMS: atom_id res chain seq x y z
N MET A 1 -24.20 20.04 -0.38
CA MET A 1 -23.83 19.21 -1.54
C MET A 1 -22.77 18.21 -1.10
N GLY A 2 -23.13 16.94 -0.91
CA GLY A 2 -22.23 15.92 -0.40
C GLY A 2 -21.16 15.56 -1.43
N LYS A 3 -19.88 15.71 -1.07
CA LYS A 3 -18.75 15.24 -1.88
C LYS A 3 -18.80 13.72 -1.92
N GLN A 4 -19.39 13.15 -2.97
CA GLN A 4 -19.28 11.72 -3.23
C GLN A 4 -17.80 11.43 -3.53
N HIS A 5 -17.09 10.83 -2.58
CA HIS A 5 -15.79 10.21 -2.86
C HIS A 5 -16.04 9.03 -3.78
N THR A 6 -15.97 9.26 -5.09
CA THR A 6 -16.04 8.20 -6.09
C THR A 6 -14.85 7.28 -5.88
N ALA A 7 -15.11 6.10 -5.34
CA ALA A 7 -14.12 5.04 -5.25
C ALA A 7 -13.56 4.78 -6.66
N MET A 8 -12.24 4.91 -6.84
CA MET A 8 -11.59 4.66 -8.12
C MET A 8 -12.00 3.28 -8.64
N SER A 9 -12.44 3.21 -9.89
CA SER A 9 -12.75 1.92 -10.51
C SER A 9 -11.49 1.06 -10.59
N ASN A 10 -11.69 -0.26 -10.49
CA ASN A 10 -10.61 -1.24 -10.52
C ASN A 10 -9.77 -1.16 -11.83
N ARG A 11 -10.43 -0.81 -12.95
CA ARG A 11 -9.80 -0.57 -14.25
C ARG A 11 -8.88 0.65 -14.23
N GLN A 12 -9.32 1.75 -13.62
CA GLN A 12 -8.50 2.96 -13.46
C GLN A 12 -7.31 2.70 -12.52
N ALA A 13 -7.53 1.98 -11.42
CA ALA A 13 -6.46 1.61 -10.51
C ALA A 13 -5.39 0.74 -11.18
N LYS A 14 -5.81 -0.25 -11.99
CA LYS A 14 -4.89 -1.06 -12.81
C LYS A 14 -4.08 -0.21 -13.77
N ARG A 15 -4.72 0.72 -14.49
CA ARG A 15 -4.02 1.61 -15.44
C ARG A 15 -2.99 2.47 -14.73
N ARG A 16 -3.36 3.09 -13.60
CA ARG A 16 -2.45 3.92 -12.80
C ARG A 16 -1.30 3.10 -12.20
N PHE A 17 -1.56 1.87 -11.74
CA PHE A 17 -0.52 0.98 -11.23
C PHE A 17 0.59 0.77 -12.26
N TYR A 18 0.23 0.37 -13.49
CA TYR A 18 1.24 0.15 -14.53
C TYR A 18 1.92 1.44 -14.98
N GLN A 19 1.18 2.54 -15.11
CA GLN A 19 1.77 3.83 -15.47
C GLN A 19 2.82 4.31 -14.45
N ILE A 20 2.52 4.21 -13.15
CA ILE A 20 3.45 4.61 -12.09
C ILE A 20 4.62 3.63 -12.02
N ALA A 21 4.37 2.33 -12.12
CA ALA A 21 5.42 1.32 -12.10
C ALA A 21 6.39 1.49 -13.27
N THR A 22 5.91 1.74 -14.49
CA THR A 22 6.76 1.99 -15.65
C THR A 22 7.64 3.22 -15.43
N LYS A 23 7.08 4.34 -15.00
CA LYS A 23 7.88 5.55 -14.70
C LYS A 23 8.91 5.31 -13.59
N ALA A 24 8.54 4.58 -12.54
CA ALA A 24 9.46 4.26 -11.46
C ALA A 24 10.61 3.33 -11.92
N ILE A 25 10.34 2.44 -12.88
CA ILE A 25 11.37 1.61 -13.52
C ILE A 25 12.30 2.46 -14.38
N GLU A 26 11.75 3.36 -15.19
CA GLU A 26 12.53 4.30 -16.01
C GLU A 26 13.43 5.20 -15.16
N MET A 27 12.97 5.61 -13.98
CA MET A 27 13.76 6.40 -13.01
C MET A 27 14.74 5.55 -12.17
N GLY A 28 14.78 4.23 -12.34
CA GLY A 28 15.63 3.34 -11.56
C GLY A 28 15.21 3.14 -10.09
N LEU A 29 14.04 3.64 -9.69
CA LEU A 29 13.51 3.52 -8.32
C LEU A 29 12.89 2.14 -8.06
N LEU A 30 12.41 1.49 -9.12
CA LEU A 30 11.71 0.22 -9.06
C LEU A 30 12.28 -0.74 -10.11
N THR A 31 12.43 -2.01 -9.77
CA THR A 31 12.77 -3.06 -10.72
C THR A 31 11.52 -3.78 -11.22
N ILE A 32 11.65 -4.45 -12.37
CA ILE A 32 10.58 -5.29 -12.91
C ILE A 32 10.19 -6.39 -11.91
N GLY A 33 11.17 -6.94 -11.18
CA GLY A 33 10.97 -7.96 -10.15
C GLY A 33 10.14 -7.44 -8.97
N GLU A 34 10.49 -6.27 -8.41
CA GLU A 34 9.76 -5.65 -7.31
C GLU A 34 8.31 -5.32 -7.69
N ARG A 35 8.08 -4.78 -8.90
CA ARG A 35 6.73 -4.58 -9.44
C ARG A 35 5.92 -5.88 -9.42
N ASP A 36 6.52 -6.96 -9.90
CA ASP A 36 5.88 -8.26 -9.99
C ASP A 36 5.60 -8.87 -8.60
N THR A 37 6.50 -8.67 -7.65
CA THR A 37 6.30 -9.00 -6.24
C THR A 37 5.11 -8.23 -5.68
N ILE A 38 5.05 -6.90 -5.80
CA ILE A 38 3.93 -6.08 -5.30
C ILE A 38 2.59 -6.50 -5.93
N ARG A 39 2.60 -6.88 -7.21
CA ARG A 39 1.43 -7.43 -7.91
C ARG A 39 0.99 -8.77 -7.32
N ARG A 40 1.92 -9.64 -6.93
CA ARG A 40 1.63 -10.97 -6.37
C ARG A 40 1.30 -10.92 -4.87
N HIS A 41 1.89 -10.00 -4.12
CA HIS A 41 2.02 -10.08 -2.66
C HIS A 41 0.85 -9.48 -1.83
N ALA A 42 -0.32 -9.25 -2.42
CA ALA A 42 -1.42 -8.60 -1.69
C ALA A 42 -2.79 -9.29 -1.81
N THR A 43 -2.86 -10.39 -2.54
CA THR A 43 -4.15 -10.93 -2.97
C THR A 43 -4.18 -12.46 -3.00
N ARG A 44 -4.59 -13.08 -1.88
CA ARG A 44 -5.28 -14.40 -1.93
C ARG A 44 -6.52 -14.36 -2.84
N LYS A 45 -7.08 -13.17 -3.11
CA LYS A 45 -8.13 -12.90 -4.11
C LYS A 45 -7.65 -11.91 -5.16
N ARG A 46 -7.39 -12.36 -6.39
CA ARG A 46 -6.79 -11.69 -7.59
C ARG A 46 -7.38 -10.33 -8.05
N GLY A 47 -8.12 -9.59 -7.22
CA GLY A 47 -9.07 -8.58 -7.70
C GLY A 47 -8.89 -7.14 -7.25
N ASN A 48 -8.11 -6.79 -6.22
CA ASN A 48 -8.16 -5.43 -5.68
C ASN A 48 -6.99 -4.55 -6.17
N TRP A 49 -7.12 -3.96 -7.37
CA TRP A 49 -6.09 -3.10 -7.95
C TRP A 49 -5.91 -1.78 -7.20
N ALA A 50 -6.92 -1.28 -6.47
CA ALA A 50 -6.74 -0.11 -5.61
C ALA A 50 -5.75 -0.41 -4.47
N ARG A 51 -5.79 -1.62 -3.92
CA ARG A 51 -4.80 -2.08 -2.93
C ARG A 51 -3.41 -2.25 -3.55
N HIS A 52 -3.31 -2.87 -4.73
CA HIS A 52 -2.02 -2.99 -5.42
C HIS A 52 -1.40 -1.62 -5.73
N LEU A 53 -2.21 -0.66 -6.17
CA LEU A 53 -1.78 0.72 -6.40
C LEU A 53 -1.31 1.40 -5.12
N ARG A 54 -2.03 1.26 -4.00
CA ARG A 54 -1.59 1.80 -2.72
C ARG A 54 -0.25 1.20 -2.28
N ASN A 55 -0.12 -0.13 -2.35
CA ASN A 55 1.12 -0.81 -1.98
C ASN A 55 2.31 -0.38 -2.86
N LEU A 56 2.06 -0.12 -4.15
CA LEU A 56 3.09 0.42 -5.04
C LEU A 56 3.53 1.81 -4.60
N CYS A 57 2.59 2.72 -4.30
CA CYS A 57 2.94 4.06 -3.83
C CYS A 57 3.70 4.00 -2.49
N ASP A 58 3.20 3.23 -1.51
CA ASP A 58 3.86 3.05 -0.21
C ASP A 58 5.27 2.47 -0.35
N TYR A 59 5.50 1.55 -1.29
CA TYR A 59 6.83 1.00 -1.56
C TYR A 59 7.78 2.03 -2.17
N LEU A 60 7.30 2.83 -3.12
CA LEU A 60 8.10 3.88 -3.74
C LEU A 60 8.43 5.00 -2.77
N ASP A 61 7.51 5.34 -1.87
CA ASP A 61 7.73 6.29 -0.78
C ASP A 61 8.85 5.78 0.13
N TRP A 62 8.71 4.55 0.65
CA TRP A 62 9.73 3.89 1.46
C TRP A 62 11.11 3.81 0.76
N LYS A 63 11.16 3.47 -0.53
CA LYS A 63 12.40 3.44 -1.32
C LYS A 63 13.05 4.82 -1.44
N ARG A 64 12.24 5.87 -1.57
CA ARG A 64 12.74 7.25 -1.65
C ARG A 64 13.26 7.70 -0.30
N ASP A 65 12.60 7.34 0.80
CA ASP A 65 13.04 7.63 2.16
C ASP A 65 14.28 6.84 2.60
N GLU A 66 14.40 5.56 2.21
CA GLU A 66 15.62 4.75 2.46
C GLU A 66 16.84 5.36 1.77
N GLY A 67 16.67 5.85 0.54
CA GLY A 67 17.73 6.57 -0.18
C GLY A 67 18.11 7.92 0.46
N ASN A 68 17.26 8.46 1.35
CA ASN A 68 17.42 9.79 1.96
C ASN A 68 17.75 9.74 3.48
N GLY A 69 17.98 8.54 4.03
CA GLY A 69 18.45 8.37 5.41
C GLY A 69 17.52 8.87 6.51
N HIS A 70 16.22 9.05 6.26
CA HIS A 70 15.28 9.53 7.29
C HIS A 70 14.61 8.35 7.99
N CYS A 71 15.27 7.85 9.03
CA CYS A 71 14.68 6.93 10.00
C CYS A 71 13.64 7.64 10.88
N ASP A 72 12.41 7.88 10.39
CA ASP A 72 11.29 8.12 11.31
C ASP A 72 10.47 6.84 11.43
N THR A 73 10.89 6.02 12.38
CA THR A 73 10.18 4.84 12.87
C THR A 73 8.89 5.27 13.58
N LYS A 74 7.90 5.77 12.84
CA LYS A 74 6.54 6.01 13.35
C LYS A 74 5.45 5.47 12.43
N ARG A 75 5.67 4.31 11.80
CA ARG A 75 4.56 3.41 11.48
C ARG A 75 4.31 2.52 12.69
N GLY A 76 3.73 3.17 13.71
CA GLY A 76 3.30 2.55 14.95
C GLY A 76 2.54 1.26 14.67
N SER A 77 3.18 0.18 15.06
CA SER A 77 2.63 -1.07 15.49
C SER A 77 1.17 -0.93 15.92
N HIS A 78 0.23 -1.45 15.13
CA HIS A 78 -1.07 -1.83 15.69
C HIS A 78 -0.82 -3.10 16.52
N ILE A 79 -0.22 -2.88 17.69
CA ILE A 79 -0.13 -3.85 18.77
C ILE A 79 -1.57 -4.23 19.04
N ARG A 80 -1.88 -5.51 18.82
CA ARG A 80 -3.06 -6.16 19.38
C ARG A 80 -3.04 -5.88 20.88
N GLN A 81 -3.86 -4.96 21.33
CA GLN A 81 -4.24 -4.92 22.74
C GLN A 81 -5.35 -5.94 22.92
N ASP A 82 -4.94 -7.20 23.06
CA ASP A 82 -5.68 -8.12 23.90
C ASP A 82 -5.29 -7.79 25.34
N ALA A 83 -6.24 -7.22 26.09
CA ALA A 83 -6.14 -7.02 27.53
C ALA A 83 -7.54 -6.97 28.12
N THR A 84 -8.05 -8.18 28.38
CA THR A 84 -8.87 -8.59 29.51
C THR A 84 -9.25 -7.49 30.52
N LYS A 85 -10.57 -7.26 30.70
CA LYS A 85 -11.31 -6.86 31.92
C LYS A 85 -12.75 -6.55 31.45
N ARG A 86 -13.83 -7.16 31.94
CA ARG A 86 -14.18 -7.36 33.35
C ARG A 86 -15.26 -8.44 33.48
N ASN A 87 -15.01 -9.34 34.41
CA ASN A 87 -15.95 -10.15 35.16
C ASN A 87 -17.06 -9.30 35.84
N SER A 88 -18.20 -9.94 36.12
CA SER A 88 -19.29 -9.58 37.05
C SER A 88 -20.21 -8.43 36.63
N THR A 89 -21.54 -8.55 36.66
CA THR A 89 -22.38 -9.28 37.62
C THR A 89 -23.80 -9.40 37.06
N ARG A 90 -24.39 -10.59 37.23
CA ARG A 90 -25.78 -10.91 37.59
C ARG A 90 -26.94 -10.15 36.93
#